data_AF-A0A517THN3-F1
#
_entry.id   AF-A0A517THN3-F1
#
_cell.length_a   1.000
_cell.length_b   1.000
_cell.length_c   1.000
_cell.angle_alpha   90.00
_cell.angle_beta   90.00
_cell.angle_gamma   90.00
#
_symmetry.space_group_name_H-M   'P 1'
#
loop_
_entity.id
_entity.type
_entity.pdbx_description
1 polymer ?
#
loop_
_entity_poly.entity_id
_entity_poly.type
_entity_poly.pdbx_seq_one_letter_code
_entity_poly.pdbx_strand_id
1 'polypeptide(L)'
;MRNRRLKSGFTLVELLVVIAIIGILVALLLPAVQAARESARRMSCTNNIKNNQLAVLNYEDTKGSLPVARRYPDGTSWIYVRSLTSPVERSGTSGFVLLLPFVEEQSLFDQLEIDEYGGLWPSSVMFGSLPWRDETYNNRTELLATRPGIYVCPSDQALPLSESATYAATGSYAFNAGHRGPLSFNVNYCMTKHRATGPHPYWEPVDLRQVTDGTSKTYSIGETINGHVLETSNVWARANRYTDSTRITGAPLNTRPDDPGWVTTIDNIDLVGNFASEHPGGGNFSYLDGHVEFVLDTIDLDVYQNNSTIAGEPDDLDVRDQEWCDNNR
;
A
#
# COMPACT_ATOMS: atom_id res chain seq x y z
N MET A 1 57.88 11.81 -52.36
CA MET A 1 57.36 13.08 -51.80
C MET A 1 56.83 12.78 -50.40
N ARG A 2 57.42 13.36 -49.36
CA ARG A 2 57.16 13.02 -47.96
C ARG A 2 56.14 14.02 -47.41
N ASN A 3 54.88 13.60 -47.29
CA ASN A 3 53.78 14.41 -46.74
C ASN A 3 54.13 14.84 -45.31
N ARG A 4 54.54 16.10 -45.12
CA ARG A 4 54.66 16.71 -43.79
C ARG A 4 53.24 16.86 -43.24
N ARG A 5 52.80 15.93 -42.39
CA ARG A 5 51.64 16.15 -41.53
C ARG A 5 51.97 17.32 -40.60
N LEU A 6 51.36 18.48 -40.87
CA LEU A 6 51.34 19.60 -39.94
C LEU A 6 50.68 19.09 -38.65
N LYS A 7 51.45 19.00 -37.56
CA LYS A 7 50.88 18.77 -36.24
C LYS A 7 50.26 20.09 -35.78
N SER A 8 48.93 20.19 -35.77
CA SER A 8 48.24 21.29 -35.11
C SER A 8 48.47 21.16 -33.61
N GLY A 9 49.17 22.12 -33.00
CA GLY A 9 49.28 22.21 -31.55
C GLY A 9 47.99 22.80 -30.99
N PHE A 10 47.42 22.13 -29.99
CA PHE A 10 46.23 22.61 -29.29
C PHE A 10 46.64 23.65 -28.24
N THR A 11 45.98 24.81 -28.23
CA THR A 11 46.28 25.86 -27.25
C THR A 11 45.50 25.63 -25.95
N LEU A 12 46.07 26.06 -24.82
CA LEU A 12 45.42 25.97 -23.51
C LEU A 12 44.07 26.71 -23.48
N VAL A 13 43.96 27.80 -24.24
CA VAL A 13 42.73 28.60 -24.38
C VAL A 13 41.63 27.81 -25.10
N GLU A 14 41.96 27.12 -26.20
CA GLU A 14 41.00 26.26 -26.92
C GLU A 14 40.47 25.13 -26.02
N LEU A 15 41.32 24.53 -25.18
CA LEU A 15 40.88 23.52 -24.20
C LEU A 15 39.89 24.10 -23.20
N LEU A 16 40.22 25.28 -22.66
CA LEU A 16 39.46 25.91 -21.59
C LEU A 16 38.08 26.35 -22.08
N VAL A 17 37.97 26.90 -23.29
CA VAL A 17 36.69 27.27 -23.90
C VAL A 17 35.79 26.04 -24.11
N VAL A 18 36.34 24.93 -24.59
CA VAL A 18 35.57 23.70 -24.81
C VAL A 18 35.04 23.14 -23.48
N ILE A 19 35.88 23.09 -22.45
CA ILE A 19 35.45 22.64 -21.11
C ILE A 19 34.39 23.58 -20.54
N ALA A 20 34.53 24.90 -20.72
CA ALA A 20 33.53 25.87 -20.27
C ALA A 20 32.17 25.66 -20.97
N ILE A 21 32.16 25.44 -22.29
CA ILE A 21 30.93 25.16 -23.04
C ILE A 21 30.29 23.84 -22.58
N ILE A 22 31.07 22.76 -22.45
CA ILE A 22 30.56 21.47 -21.95
C ILE A 22 30.01 21.64 -20.53
N GLY A 23 30.70 22.38 -19.67
CA GLY A 23 30.26 22.67 -18.30
C GLY A 23 28.91 23.39 -18.27
N ILE A 24 28.71 24.41 -19.10
CA ILE A 24 27.43 25.14 -19.21
C ILE A 24 26.33 24.22 -19.75
N LEU A 25 26.61 23.45 -20.81
CA LEU A 25 25.62 22.54 -21.39
C LEU A 25 25.19 21.48 -20.37
N VAL A 26 26.13 20.86 -19.65
CA VAL A 26 25.81 19.87 -18.61
C VAL A 26 25.04 20.50 -17.45
N ALA A 27 25.42 21.70 -17.02
CA ALA A 27 24.72 22.42 -15.94
C ALA A 27 23.25 22.72 -16.29
N LEU A 28 22.95 23.02 -17.56
CA LEU A 28 21.59 23.25 -18.03
C LEU A 28 20.81 21.94 -18.29
N LEU A 29 21.51 20.87 -18.72
CA LEU A 29 20.88 19.59 -19.05
C LEU A 29 20.59 18.72 -17.82
N LEU A 30 21.42 18.78 -16.77
CA LEU A 30 21.27 17.90 -15.61
C LEU A 30 19.92 18.07 -14.89
N PRO A 31 19.45 19.31 -14.57
CA PRO A 31 18.14 19.50 -13.95
C PRO A 31 16.99 19.02 -14.86
N ALA A 32 17.11 19.27 -16.17
CA ALA A 32 16.10 18.86 -17.14
C ALA A 32 15.98 17.33 -17.26
N VAL A 33 17.12 16.62 -17.30
CA VAL A 33 17.14 15.15 -17.35
C VAL A 33 16.56 14.54 -16.08
N GLN A 34 16.81 15.15 -14.92
CA GLN A 34 16.25 14.70 -13.64
C GLN A 34 14.74 14.89 -13.57
N ALA A 35 14.23 16.07 -13.98
CA ALA A 35 12.79 16.34 -14.05
C ALA A 35 12.08 15.38 -15.00
N ALA A 36 12.67 15.12 -16.17
CA ALA A 36 12.14 14.15 -17.14
C ALA A 36 12.09 12.72 -16.57
N ARG A 37 13.14 12.30 -15.84
CA ARG A 37 13.17 10.98 -15.18
C ARG A 37 12.09 10.83 -14.11
N GLU A 38 11.88 11.85 -13.28
CA GLU A 38 10.83 11.79 -12.26
C GLU A 38 9.44 11.77 -12.88
N SER A 39 9.20 12.56 -13.94
CA SER A 39 7.94 12.51 -14.67
C SER A 39 7.66 11.11 -15.24
N ALA A 40 8.68 10.45 -15.79
CA ALA A 40 8.55 9.08 -16.27
C ALA A 40 8.26 8.08 -15.14
N ARG A 41 8.96 8.19 -13.99
CA ARG A 41 8.69 7.33 -12.83
C ARG A 41 7.27 7.53 -12.28
N ARG A 42 6.82 8.77 -12.16
CA ARG A 42 5.44 9.08 -11.76
C ARG A 42 4.42 8.47 -12.71
N MET A 43 4.65 8.57 -14.02
CA MET A 43 3.79 7.93 -15.01
C MET A 43 3.73 6.41 -14.81
N SER A 44 4.86 5.76 -14.53
CA SER A 44 4.88 4.33 -14.18
C SER A 44 4.11 4.03 -12.90
N CYS A 45 4.25 4.84 -11.85
CA CYS A 45 3.50 4.65 -10.60
C CYS A 45 1.97 4.79 -10.82
N THR A 46 1.55 5.83 -11.54
CA THR A 46 0.14 6.04 -11.91
C THR A 46 -0.41 4.88 -12.76
N ASN A 47 0.37 4.39 -13.73
CA ASN A 47 -0.03 3.24 -14.56
C ASN A 47 -0.15 1.94 -13.75
N ASN A 48 0.77 1.71 -12.82
CA ASN A 48 0.70 0.56 -11.92
C ASN A 48 -0.56 0.62 -11.06
N ILE A 49 -0.85 1.76 -10.42
CA ILE A 49 -2.09 1.95 -9.65
C ILE A 49 -3.33 1.75 -10.52
N LYS A 50 -3.33 2.29 -11.75
CA LYS A 50 -4.44 2.11 -12.69
C LYS A 50 -4.69 0.63 -13.01
N ASN A 51 -3.63 -0.13 -13.29
CA ASN A 51 -3.72 -1.56 -13.58
C ASN A 51 -4.15 -2.37 -12.36
N ASN A 52 -3.68 -2.04 -11.15
CA ASN A 52 -4.17 -2.61 -9.91
C ASN A 52 -5.67 -2.33 -9.71
N GLN A 53 -6.13 -1.11 -10.03
CA GLN A 53 -7.55 -0.78 -9.92
C GLN A 53 -8.42 -1.51 -10.94
N LEU A 54 -7.93 -1.69 -12.17
CA LEU A 54 -8.62 -2.52 -13.14
C LEU A 54 -8.72 -3.98 -12.66
N ALA A 55 -7.67 -4.49 -12.01
CA ALA A 55 -7.72 -5.80 -11.37
C ALA A 55 -8.74 -5.87 -10.22
N VAL A 56 -8.89 -4.81 -9.41
CA VAL A 56 -9.94 -4.69 -8.40
C VAL A 56 -11.33 -4.80 -9.03
N LEU A 57 -11.57 -4.11 -10.14
CA LEU A 57 -12.87 -4.14 -10.83
C LEU A 57 -13.15 -5.49 -11.48
N ASN A 58 -12.14 -6.13 -12.08
CA ASN A 58 -12.28 -7.50 -12.60
C ASN A 58 -12.51 -8.52 -11.48
N TYR A 59 -11.87 -8.31 -10.32
CA TYR A 59 -12.13 -9.11 -9.13
C TYR A 59 -13.58 -8.96 -8.69
N GLU A 60 -14.08 -7.72 -8.62
CA GLU A 60 -15.47 -7.44 -8.22
C GLU A 60 -16.48 -8.06 -9.19
N ASP A 61 -16.29 -7.93 -10.51
CA ASP A 61 -17.15 -8.54 -11.52
C ASP A 61 -17.21 -10.08 -11.39
N THR A 62 -16.08 -10.72 -11.05
CA THR A 62 -16.02 -12.18 -10.95
C THR A 62 -16.39 -12.75 -9.59
N LYS A 63 -16.21 -11.99 -8.50
CA LYS A 63 -16.45 -12.43 -7.12
C LYS A 63 -17.72 -11.85 -6.50
N GLY A 64 -18.29 -10.80 -7.09
CA GLY A 64 -19.50 -10.12 -6.65
C GLY A 64 -19.28 -9.12 -5.50
N SER A 65 -18.03 -8.91 -5.08
CA SER A 65 -17.66 -7.99 -4.00
C SER A 65 -16.24 -7.47 -4.21
N LEU A 66 -15.93 -6.30 -3.64
CA LEU A 66 -14.59 -5.75 -3.64
C LEU A 66 -13.61 -6.67 -2.89
N PRO A 67 -12.33 -6.72 -3.30
CA PRO A 67 -11.32 -7.48 -2.58
C PRO A 67 -11.15 -6.87 -1.19
N VAL A 68 -11.07 -7.73 -0.19
CA VAL A 68 -10.74 -7.33 1.17
C VAL A 68 -9.25 -7.06 1.26
N ALA A 69 -8.85 -6.06 2.04
CA ALA A 69 -7.43 -5.78 2.27
C ALA A 69 -6.73 -7.00 2.90
N ARG A 70 -7.47 -7.74 3.73
CA ARG A 70 -7.07 -9.03 4.25
C ARG A 70 -8.18 -10.05 4.13
N ARG A 71 -7.83 -11.25 3.71
CA ARG A 71 -8.69 -12.42 3.81
C ARG A 71 -8.53 -13.05 5.20
N TYR A 72 -9.65 -13.20 5.93
CA TYR A 72 -9.76 -13.70 7.31
C TYR A 72 -9.19 -12.79 8.40
N PRO A 73 -9.76 -12.84 9.62
CA PRO A 73 -9.31 -11.98 10.70
C PRO A 73 -7.92 -12.40 11.19
N ASP A 74 -7.18 -11.47 11.76
CA ASP A 74 -6.00 -11.77 12.56
C ASP A 74 -6.49 -12.24 13.94
N GLY A 75 -6.75 -13.55 14.06
CA GLY A 75 -7.21 -14.22 15.28
C GLY A 75 -6.99 -13.44 16.57
N THR A 76 -8.01 -12.69 17.02
CA THR A 76 -7.93 -11.87 18.21
C THR A 76 -8.15 -12.75 19.44
N SER A 77 -7.13 -12.89 20.27
CA SER A 77 -7.25 -13.54 21.57
C SER A 77 -7.85 -12.64 22.66
N TRP A 78 -8.27 -11.41 22.34
CA TRP A 78 -8.99 -10.57 23.28
C TRP A 78 -10.44 -11.03 23.31
N ILE A 79 -10.93 -11.32 24.52
CA ILE A 79 -12.19 -12.02 24.84
C ILE A 79 -13.46 -11.34 24.30
N TYR A 80 -13.32 -10.22 23.61
CA TYR A 80 -14.39 -9.30 23.25
C TYR A 80 -14.76 -9.29 21.75
N VAL A 81 -14.08 -10.03 20.86
CA VAL A 81 -14.33 -9.96 19.39
C VAL A 81 -14.98 -11.22 18.82
N ARG A 82 -15.44 -12.16 19.67
CA ARG A 82 -15.62 -13.60 19.37
C ARG A 82 -14.30 -14.36 19.54
N SER A 83 -14.32 -15.44 20.33
CA SER A 83 -13.19 -16.36 20.38
C SER A 83 -13.08 -17.09 19.03
N LEU A 84 -12.23 -16.58 18.15
CA LEU A 84 -11.87 -17.24 16.90
C LEU A 84 -11.02 -18.47 17.26
N THR A 85 -11.69 -19.61 17.42
CA THR A 85 -11.11 -20.84 17.96
C THR A 85 -10.64 -21.80 16.87
N SER A 86 -11.14 -21.66 15.64
CA SER A 86 -10.70 -22.52 14.55
C SER A 86 -9.37 -22.03 13.98
N PRO A 87 -8.47 -22.95 13.56
CA PRO A 87 -7.29 -22.57 12.80
C PRO A 87 -7.66 -21.76 11.54
N VAL A 88 -8.68 -22.16 10.78
CA VAL A 88 -9.11 -21.42 9.57
C VAL A 88 -9.33 -19.92 9.80
N GLU A 89 -9.96 -19.54 10.92
CA GLU A 89 -10.18 -18.14 11.32
C GLU A 89 -8.90 -17.40 11.76
N ARG A 90 -7.74 -18.03 11.74
CA ARG A 90 -6.45 -17.44 12.09
C ARG A 90 -5.48 -17.42 10.91
N SER A 91 -5.90 -17.92 9.76
CA SER A 91 -5.15 -17.81 8.52
C SER A 91 -5.25 -16.38 7.97
N GLY A 92 -4.40 -16.02 7.02
CA GLY A 92 -4.42 -14.67 6.46
C GLY A 92 -3.79 -14.57 5.09
N THR A 93 -4.30 -13.67 4.25
CA THR A 93 -3.73 -13.33 2.94
C THR A 93 -4.03 -11.88 2.61
N SER A 94 -3.10 -11.16 1.99
CA SER A 94 -3.35 -9.82 1.45
C SER A 94 -4.29 -9.84 0.25
N GLY A 95 -5.13 -8.83 0.13
CA GLY A 95 -5.95 -8.60 -1.06
C GLY A 95 -5.13 -8.54 -2.34
N PHE A 96 -3.87 -8.09 -2.30
CA PHE A 96 -3.00 -8.03 -3.47
C PHE A 96 -2.67 -9.43 -3.99
N VAL A 97 -2.51 -10.42 -3.10
CA VAL A 97 -2.36 -11.82 -3.54
C VAL A 97 -3.59 -12.28 -4.31
N LEU A 98 -4.80 -11.88 -3.86
CA LEU A 98 -6.05 -12.22 -4.54
C LEU A 98 -6.19 -11.53 -5.91
N LEU A 99 -5.45 -10.44 -6.14
CA LEU A 99 -5.42 -9.73 -7.42
C LEU A 99 -4.44 -10.33 -8.42
N LEU A 100 -3.50 -11.20 -8.02
CA LEU A 100 -2.49 -11.79 -8.92
C LEU A 100 -3.08 -12.39 -10.23
N PRO A 101 -4.18 -13.18 -10.20
CA PRO A 101 -4.83 -13.69 -11.41
C PRO A 101 -5.30 -12.59 -12.38
N PHE A 102 -5.61 -11.41 -11.85
CA PHE A 102 -6.17 -10.27 -12.58
C PHE A 102 -5.10 -9.27 -13.04
N VAL A 103 -3.83 -9.47 -12.66
CA VAL A 103 -2.67 -8.68 -13.10
C VAL A 103 -1.63 -9.52 -13.86
N GLU A 104 -2.09 -10.58 -14.53
CA GLU A 104 -1.26 -11.50 -15.34
C GLU A 104 -0.21 -12.31 -14.54
N GLU A 105 -0.37 -12.41 -13.21
CA GLU A 105 0.53 -13.15 -12.30
C GLU A 105 -0.09 -14.49 -11.83
N GLN A 106 -0.88 -15.16 -12.69
CA GLN A 106 -1.54 -16.44 -12.37
C GLN A 106 -0.53 -17.52 -11.93
N SER A 107 0.63 -17.59 -12.58
CA SER A 107 1.68 -18.57 -12.24
C SER A 107 2.20 -18.40 -10.81
N LEU A 108 2.35 -17.14 -10.36
CA LEU A 108 2.75 -16.86 -8.99
C LEU A 108 1.62 -17.21 -8.01
N PHE A 109 0.37 -16.88 -8.36
CA PHE A 109 -0.81 -17.22 -7.55
C PHE A 109 -0.93 -18.73 -7.31
N ASP A 110 -0.77 -19.55 -8.36
CA ASP A 110 -0.89 -21.00 -8.27
C ASP A 110 0.22 -21.61 -7.39
N GLN A 111 1.45 -21.11 -7.52
CA GLN A 111 2.60 -21.56 -6.72
C GLN A 111 2.50 -21.16 -5.24
N LEU A 112 1.79 -20.07 -4.93
CA LEU A 112 1.54 -19.67 -3.55
C LEU A 112 0.59 -20.62 -2.83
N GLU A 113 -0.10 -21.53 -3.54
CA GLU A 113 -0.91 -22.63 -2.99
C GLU A 113 -1.77 -22.16 -1.80
N ILE A 114 -2.56 -21.12 -2.05
CA ILE A 114 -3.45 -20.56 -1.05
C ILE A 114 -4.43 -21.67 -0.64
N ASP A 115 -4.62 -21.86 0.67
CA ASP A 115 -5.45 -22.95 1.19
C ASP A 115 -6.92 -22.85 0.71
N GLU A 116 -7.71 -23.91 0.90
CA GLU A 116 -9.13 -23.94 0.46
C GLU A 116 -9.98 -22.82 1.08
N TYR A 117 -9.52 -22.27 2.20
CA TYR A 117 -10.15 -21.14 2.86
C TYR A 117 -9.69 -19.83 2.20
N GLY A 118 -8.47 -19.76 1.68
CA GLY A 118 -7.88 -18.58 1.04
C GLY A 118 -6.80 -17.91 1.88
N GLY A 119 -6.21 -18.66 2.80
CA GLY A 119 -5.09 -18.28 3.62
C GLY A 119 -3.74 -18.70 3.06
N LEU A 120 -2.78 -17.77 3.09
CA LEU A 120 -1.38 -17.97 2.68
C LEU A 120 -0.49 -18.23 3.91
N TRP A 121 -0.87 -17.67 5.06
CA TRP A 121 -0.10 -17.73 6.30
C TRP A 121 -0.81 -18.62 7.34
N PRO A 122 -0.14 -19.65 7.88
CA PRO A 122 -0.81 -20.68 8.68
C PRO A 122 -1.29 -20.17 10.04
N SER A 123 -2.31 -20.88 10.51
CA SER A 123 -3.20 -20.53 11.62
C SER A 123 -2.86 -21.10 13.00
N SER A 124 -1.87 -21.98 13.08
CA SER A 124 -1.71 -22.93 14.19
C SER A 124 -1.04 -22.36 15.44
N VAL A 125 -0.73 -21.07 15.52
CA VAL A 125 0.17 -20.58 16.56
C VAL A 125 -0.38 -19.33 17.24
N MET A 126 -0.71 -19.51 18.53
CA MET A 126 -1.18 -18.44 19.42
C MET A 126 -0.09 -17.41 19.70
N PHE A 127 -0.53 -16.22 20.12
CA PHE A 127 0.28 -15.16 20.70
C PHE A 127 1.30 -15.70 21.72
N GLY A 128 2.58 -15.39 21.52
CA GLY A 128 3.69 -15.74 22.42
C GLY A 128 4.98 -16.16 21.72
N SER A 129 4.86 -16.67 20.50
CA SER A 129 5.97 -17.03 19.61
C SER A 129 5.59 -16.58 18.21
N LEU A 130 6.21 -15.49 17.72
CA LEU A 130 5.96 -14.77 16.45
C LEU A 130 5.80 -15.70 15.22
N PRO A 131 4.60 -16.20 14.90
CA PRO A 131 4.47 -17.32 13.96
C PRO A 131 4.12 -16.87 12.55
N TRP A 132 3.64 -15.64 12.39
CA TRP A 132 3.62 -14.92 11.12
C TRP A 132 5.03 -14.71 10.53
N ARG A 133 6.08 -15.02 11.30
CA ARG A 133 7.51 -14.90 10.99
C ARG A 133 8.25 -16.23 11.18
N ASP A 134 7.56 -17.36 11.33
CA ASP A 134 8.24 -18.64 11.58
C ASP A 134 8.60 -19.34 10.26
N GLU A 135 9.89 -19.31 9.91
CA GLU A 135 10.52 -19.97 8.76
C GLU A 135 10.18 -21.47 8.66
N THR A 136 9.90 -22.10 9.79
CA THR A 136 9.61 -23.54 9.87
C THR A 136 8.30 -23.90 9.19
N TYR A 137 7.39 -22.93 9.02
CA TYR A 137 6.02 -23.15 8.54
C TYR A 137 5.77 -22.67 7.12
N ASN A 138 6.72 -22.00 6.47
CA ASN A 138 6.54 -21.51 5.11
C ASN A 138 7.63 -22.00 4.16
N ASN A 139 7.37 -23.11 3.47
CA ASN A 139 8.21 -23.61 2.38
C ASN A 139 8.18 -22.69 1.13
N ARG A 140 7.49 -21.54 1.18
CA ARG A 140 7.29 -20.61 0.06
C ARG A 140 8.09 -19.32 0.21
N THR A 141 9.09 -19.26 1.10
CA THR A 141 9.92 -18.07 1.35
C THR A 141 10.52 -17.48 0.07
N GLU A 142 11.00 -18.31 -0.87
CA GLU A 142 11.53 -17.83 -2.15
C GLU A 142 10.45 -17.18 -3.02
N LEU A 143 9.24 -17.75 -3.07
CA LEU A 143 8.10 -17.20 -3.81
C LEU A 143 7.66 -15.87 -3.20
N LEU A 144 7.61 -15.79 -1.88
CA LEU A 144 7.21 -14.59 -1.16
C LEU A 144 8.22 -13.45 -1.28
N ALA A 145 9.51 -13.78 -1.45
CA ALA A 145 10.55 -12.80 -1.77
C ALA A 145 10.42 -12.24 -3.21
N THR A 146 9.57 -12.84 -4.05
CA THR A 146 9.24 -12.27 -5.36
C THR A 146 8.53 -10.94 -5.16
N ARG A 147 8.96 -9.93 -5.91
CA ARG A 147 8.37 -8.58 -5.89
C ARG A 147 7.77 -8.27 -7.26
N PRO A 148 6.47 -8.54 -7.48
CA PRO A 148 5.80 -8.23 -8.74
C PRO A 148 5.96 -6.75 -9.08
N GLY A 149 6.43 -6.43 -10.28
CA GLY A 149 6.71 -5.05 -10.70
C GLY A 149 5.46 -4.15 -10.67
N ILE A 150 4.28 -4.76 -10.80
CA ILE A 150 2.98 -4.10 -10.72
C ILE A 150 2.67 -3.52 -9.33
N TYR A 151 3.32 -4.02 -8.27
CA TYR A 151 3.15 -3.53 -6.90
C TYR A 151 4.24 -2.54 -6.47
N VAL A 152 5.12 -2.13 -7.38
CA VAL A 152 6.27 -1.26 -7.07
C VAL A 152 6.16 0.06 -7.79
N CYS A 153 6.23 1.15 -7.03
CA CYS A 153 6.39 2.48 -7.60
C CYS A 153 7.89 2.74 -7.81
N PRO A 154 8.37 3.05 -9.04
CA PRO A 154 9.79 3.35 -9.26
C PRO A 154 10.32 4.58 -8.51
N SER A 155 9.45 5.45 -8.00
CA SER A 155 9.83 6.59 -7.14
C SER A 155 9.92 6.23 -5.65
N ASP A 156 9.34 5.10 -5.22
CA ASP A 156 9.47 4.61 -3.85
C ASP A 156 10.86 3.97 -3.65
N GLN A 157 11.54 4.39 -2.59
CA GLN A 157 12.87 3.88 -2.23
C GLN A 157 12.78 2.59 -1.40
N ALA A 158 11.59 2.01 -1.24
CA ALA A 158 11.42 0.78 -0.50
C ALA A 158 12.27 -0.36 -1.06
N LEU A 159 13.10 -0.91 -0.18
CA LEU A 159 13.85 -2.12 -0.47
C LEU A 159 12.91 -3.33 -0.50
N PRO A 160 13.14 -4.32 -1.39
CA PRO A 160 12.31 -5.51 -1.47
C PRO A 160 12.28 -6.26 -0.13
N LEU A 161 13.39 -6.24 0.61
CA LEU A 161 13.61 -6.98 1.84
C LEU A 161 14.27 -6.03 2.84
N SER A 162 13.73 -5.92 4.05
CA SER A 162 14.43 -5.24 5.15
C SER A 162 15.05 -6.26 6.08
N GLU A 163 16.28 -5.97 6.52
CA GLU A 163 17.16 -6.79 7.37
C GLU A 163 16.62 -6.97 8.81
N SER A 164 15.33 -7.23 8.97
CA SER A 164 14.76 -7.63 10.25
C SER A 164 13.57 -8.56 10.03
N ALA A 165 13.88 -9.82 9.72
CA ALA A 165 12.97 -10.98 9.83
C ALA A 165 11.61 -10.86 9.09
N THR A 166 11.65 -10.45 7.82
CA THR A 166 10.49 -10.43 6.91
C THR A 166 10.75 -11.35 5.71
N TYR A 167 9.89 -12.36 5.52
CA TYR A 167 10.05 -13.44 4.52
C TYR A 167 9.38 -13.15 3.18
N ALA A 168 8.93 -11.93 2.98
CA ALA A 168 8.12 -11.52 1.85
C ALA A 168 8.49 -10.12 1.39
N ALA A 169 8.33 -9.86 0.10
CA ALA A 169 8.73 -8.59 -0.47
C ALA A 169 7.76 -7.46 -0.11
N THR A 170 8.27 -6.23 -0.14
CA THR A 170 7.50 -5.02 0.11
C THR A 170 6.75 -4.56 -1.15
N GLY A 171 5.64 -3.84 -0.94
CA GLY A 171 4.88 -3.14 -1.97
C GLY A 171 4.88 -1.62 -1.73
N SER A 172 4.59 -0.87 -2.78
CA SER A 172 4.47 0.60 -2.75
C SER A 172 3.02 1.08 -2.76
N TYR A 173 2.06 0.16 -2.68
CA TYR A 173 0.63 0.46 -2.71
C TYR A 173 -0.09 -0.24 -1.55
N ALA A 174 -1.18 0.36 -1.11
CA ALA A 174 -2.04 -0.20 -0.08
C ALA A 174 -3.51 0.06 -0.40
N PHE A 175 -4.36 -0.86 0.03
CA PHE A 175 -5.80 -0.68 0.03
C PHE A 175 -6.25 0.35 1.05
N ASN A 176 -7.35 1.01 0.74
CA ASN A 176 -8.02 1.94 1.64
C ASN A 176 -9.01 1.22 2.56
N ALA A 177 -8.72 1.20 3.85
CA ALA A 177 -9.60 0.67 4.90
C ALA A 177 -10.50 1.75 5.55
N GLY A 178 -10.43 3.01 5.10
CA GLY A 178 -11.20 4.13 5.65
C GLY A 178 -10.34 5.02 6.54
N HIS A 179 -10.95 5.66 7.52
CA HIS A 179 -10.27 6.71 8.32
C HIS A 179 -9.68 6.25 9.67
N ARG A 180 -10.14 5.13 10.25
CA ARG A 180 -9.75 4.69 11.61
C ARG A 180 -9.28 3.23 11.63
N GLY A 181 -8.37 2.92 12.56
CA GLY A 181 -7.72 1.62 12.71
C GLY A 181 -7.61 1.11 14.16
N PRO A 182 -7.24 -0.17 14.40
CA PRO A 182 -7.46 -0.97 15.61
C PRO A 182 -6.50 -0.66 16.75
N LEU A 183 -5.56 0.26 16.53
CA LEU A 183 -4.50 0.58 17.48
C LEU A 183 -4.75 1.90 18.22
N SER A 184 -5.85 2.57 17.88
CA SER A 184 -6.44 3.51 18.81
C SER A 184 -6.98 2.78 20.03
N PHE A 185 -6.48 3.11 21.22
CA PHE A 185 -7.09 2.68 22.47
C PHE A 185 -8.56 3.12 22.61
N ASN A 186 -9.00 4.09 21.80
CA ASN A 186 -10.35 4.64 21.79
C ASN A 186 -11.20 4.14 20.61
N VAL A 187 -10.66 3.35 19.68
CA VAL A 187 -11.44 2.78 18.57
C VAL A 187 -11.68 1.30 18.84
N ASN A 188 -12.94 0.91 18.72
CA ASN A 188 -13.35 -0.48 18.91
C ASN A 188 -12.65 -1.39 17.90
N TYR A 189 -11.98 -2.45 18.36
CA TYR A 189 -11.29 -3.41 17.49
C TYR A 189 -12.27 -4.14 16.56
N CYS A 190 -13.55 -4.27 16.95
CA CYS A 190 -14.57 -4.95 16.15
C CYS A 190 -14.91 -4.09 14.94
N MET A 191 -15.07 -2.78 15.14
CA MET A 191 -15.19 -1.78 14.08
C MET A 191 -14.08 -1.95 13.06
N THR A 192 -12.84 -1.86 13.52
CA THR A 192 -11.68 -1.79 12.61
C THR A 192 -11.35 -3.13 11.96
N LYS A 193 -11.82 -4.26 12.48
CA LYS A 193 -11.54 -5.59 11.87
C LYS A 193 -12.68 -6.13 11.04
N HIS A 194 -13.92 -5.81 11.40
CA HIS A 194 -15.11 -6.37 10.76
C HIS A 194 -15.90 -5.32 9.99
N ARG A 195 -15.79 -4.05 10.35
CA ARG A 195 -16.65 -2.95 9.90
C ARG A 195 -15.85 -1.67 9.64
N ALA A 196 -14.70 -1.81 8.98
CA ALA A 196 -13.92 -0.64 8.61
C ALA A 196 -14.71 0.19 7.59
N THR A 197 -14.62 1.51 7.67
CA THR A 197 -15.50 2.41 6.89
C THR A 197 -15.12 2.53 5.41
N GLY A 198 -13.94 2.05 5.02
CA GLY A 198 -13.46 2.05 3.65
C GLY A 198 -13.89 0.83 2.82
N PRO A 199 -13.65 0.87 1.51
CA PRO A 199 -14.10 -0.17 0.57
C PRO A 199 -13.33 -1.48 0.67
N HIS A 200 -12.15 -1.49 1.28
CA HIS A 200 -11.30 -2.67 1.43
C HIS A 200 -11.03 -2.95 2.91
N PRO A 201 -12.03 -3.43 3.66
CA PRO A 201 -11.87 -3.73 5.06
C PRO A 201 -11.04 -5.01 5.26
N TYR A 202 -10.81 -5.32 6.54
CA TYR A 202 -9.91 -6.38 6.98
C TYR A 202 -10.50 -7.81 6.90
N TRP A 203 -11.82 -7.96 6.78
CA TRP A 203 -12.44 -9.27 6.60
C TRP A 203 -13.72 -9.17 5.78
N GLU A 204 -14.75 -8.49 6.28
CA GLU A 204 -16.08 -8.56 5.66
C GLU A 204 -16.08 -7.83 4.32
N PRO A 205 -16.27 -8.52 3.18
CA PRO A 205 -16.20 -7.85 1.89
C PRO A 205 -17.30 -6.81 1.72
N VAL A 206 -16.98 -5.74 0.99
CA VAL A 206 -17.92 -4.69 0.63
C VAL A 206 -18.36 -4.89 -0.80
N ASP A 207 -19.66 -4.90 -1.04
CA ASP A 207 -20.20 -4.89 -2.39
C ASP A 207 -20.20 -3.48 -2.95
N LEU A 208 -19.98 -3.32 -4.26
CA LEU A 208 -19.94 -2.00 -4.90
C LEU A 208 -21.24 -1.20 -4.68
N ARG A 209 -22.39 -1.89 -4.57
CA ARG A 209 -23.70 -1.30 -4.24
C ARG A 209 -23.79 -0.64 -2.86
N GLN A 210 -22.88 -0.97 -1.94
CA GLN A 210 -22.81 -0.36 -0.61
C GLN A 210 -22.06 0.97 -0.61
N VAL A 211 -21.39 1.31 -1.73
CA VAL A 211 -20.70 2.60 -1.92
C VAL A 211 -21.73 3.66 -2.31
N THR A 212 -22.24 4.37 -1.31
CA THR A 212 -23.37 5.31 -1.45
C THR A 212 -22.94 6.75 -1.76
N ASP A 213 -21.70 7.15 -1.44
CA ASP A 213 -21.16 8.49 -1.79
C ASP A 213 -20.67 8.57 -3.26
N GLY A 214 -20.53 7.42 -3.92
CA GLY A 214 -20.23 7.31 -5.33
C GLY A 214 -18.82 6.81 -5.62
N THR A 215 -18.72 5.90 -6.59
CA THR A 215 -17.48 5.20 -6.94
C THR A 215 -16.39 6.13 -7.48
N SER A 216 -16.75 7.28 -8.04
CA SER A 216 -15.80 8.29 -8.52
C SER A 216 -15.24 9.20 -7.43
N LYS A 217 -15.66 9.06 -6.18
CA LYS A 217 -15.16 9.84 -5.04
C LYS A 217 -14.45 8.99 -3.98
N THR A 218 -14.76 7.70 -3.94
CA THR A 218 -14.17 6.79 -2.95
C THR A 218 -12.81 6.26 -3.42
N TYR A 219 -11.76 6.54 -2.64
CA TYR A 219 -10.43 5.98 -2.83
C TYR A 219 -10.44 4.46 -2.67
N SER A 220 -9.66 3.77 -3.50
CA SER A 220 -9.53 2.30 -3.49
C SER A 220 -8.11 1.87 -3.09
N ILE A 221 -7.12 2.23 -3.90
CA ILE A 221 -5.70 1.97 -3.66
C ILE A 221 -4.92 3.29 -3.69
N GLY A 222 -4.04 3.49 -2.72
CA GLY A 222 -3.14 4.64 -2.65
C GLY A 222 -1.68 4.25 -2.46
N GLU A 223 -0.79 5.22 -2.56
CA GLU A 223 0.66 5.04 -2.41
C GLU A 223 1.10 4.92 -0.95
N THR A 224 2.16 4.13 -0.77
CA THR A 224 2.92 4.03 0.47
C THR A 224 4.40 4.17 0.16
N ILE A 225 5.19 4.54 1.16
CA ILE A 225 6.64 4.67 1.04
C ILE A 225 7.35 3.85 2.10
N ASN A 226 8.60 3.51 1.83
CA ASN A 226 9.51 2.91 2.81
C ASN A 226 8.91 1.65 3.47
N GLY A 227 8.19 0.83 2.71
CA GLY A 227 7.55 -0.41 3.19
C GLY A 227 8.48 -1.44 3.84
N HIS A 228 9.78 -1.16 3.87
CA HIS A 228 10.82 -2.00 4.45
C HIS A 228 11.16 -1.61 5.90
N VAL A 229 10.96 -0.36 6.34
CA VAL A 229 11.21 -0.02 7.75
C VAL A 229 10.06 -0.48 8.62
N LEU A 230 10.28 -0.70 9.92
CA LEU A 230 9.27 -1.28 10.82
C LEU A 230 8.04 -0.37 10.96
N GLU A 231 8.29 0.93 11.00
CA GLU A 231 7.34 2.01 11.23
C GLU A 231 6.35 2.15 10.07
N THR A 232 6.83 2.00 8.84
CA THR A 232 6.03 2.12 7.61
C THR A 232 5.92 0.82 6.84
N SER A 233 6.18 -0.32 7.49
CA SER A 233 6.24 -1.64 6.86
C SER A 233 5.05 -1.83 5.92
N ASN A 234 5.26 -2.39 4.73
CA ASN A 234 4.21 -2.69 3.76
C ASN A 234 4.58 -3.91 2.93
N VAL A 235 4.35 -5.10 3.47
CA VAL A 235 4.58 -6.36 2.76
C VAL A 235 3.39 -6.68 1.86
N TRP A 236 3.60 -6.87 0.56
CA TRP A 236 2.49 -6.99 -0.39
C TRP A 236 1.69 -8.28 -0.22
N ALA A 237 2.35 -9.39 0.15
CA ALA A 237 1.74 -10.71 0.31
C ALA A 237 1.13 -10.93 1.70
N ARG A 238 1.35 -9.99 2.62
CA ARG A 238 0.90 -10.06 4.02
C ARG A 238 -0.08 -8.94 4.25
N ALA A 239 -0.98 -9.13 5.21
CA ALA A 239 -1.90 -8.10 5.63
C ALA A 239 -1.96 -8.04 7.15
N ASN A 240 -0.79 -7.83 7.78
CA ASN A 240 -0.70 -7.66 9.22
C ASN A 240 -1.24 -6.27 9.59
N ARG A 241 -2.46 -6.25 10.13
CA ARG A 241 -3.11 -5.03 10.61
C ARG A 241 -3.05 -3.94 9.54
N TYR A 242 -2.69 -2.72 9.94
CA TYR A 242 -2.71 -1.53 9.12
C TYR A 242 -1.31 -1.11 8.67
N THR A 243 -0.31 -1.99 8.88
CA THR A 243 1.02 -1.85 8.27
C THR A 243 1.07 -2.54 6.93
N ASP A 244 0.58 -3.77 6.76
CA ASP A 244 0.77 -4.46 5.48
C ASP A 244 -0.48 -4.41 4.62
N SER A 245 -0.32 -4.09 3.34
CA SER A 245 -1.35 -4.08 2.28
C SER A 245 -2.52 -3.12 2.47
N THR A 246 -2.64 -2.43 3.60
CA THR A 246 -3.76 -1.55 3.91
C THR A 246 -3.31 -0.31 4.66
N ARG A 247 -3.99 0.82 4.41
CA ARG A 247 -3.77 2.10 5.08
C ARG A 247 -5.10 2.74 5.41
N ILE A 248 -5.03 3.75 6.26
CA ILE A 248 -6.15 4.62 6.63
C ILE A 248 -5.80 6.08 6.40
N THR A 249 -6.82 6.94 6.47
CA THR A 249 -6.74 8.38 6.24
C THR A 249 -6.89 9.23 7.51
N GLY A 250 -6.66 8.65 8.69
CA GLY A 250 -6.87 9.35 9.96
C GLY A 250 -5.87 10.47 10.28
N ALA A 251 -4.86 10.69 9.43
CA ALA A 251 -3.95 11.82 9.50
C ALA A 251 -3.74 12.43 8.11
N PRO A 252 -3.29 13.69 8.01
CA PRO A 252 -3.02 14.33 6.72
C PRO A 252 -2.11 13.47 5.83
N LEU A 253 -2.35 13.49 4.51
CA LEU A 253 -1.51 12.78 3.54
C LEU A 253 -0.02 13.11 3.74
N ASN A 254 0.85 12.12 3.56
CA ASN A 254 2.31 12.24 3.79
C ASN A 254 2.72 12.46 5.25
N THR A 255 1.81 12.38 6.22
CA THR A 255 2.18 12.28 7.65
C THR A 255 2.84 10.92 7.88
N ARG A 256 4.15 10.95 8.13
CA ARG A 256 4.97 9.75 8.36
C ARG A 256 4.87 9.35 9.84
N PRO A 257 4.84 8.04 10.15
CA PRO A 257 4.96 7.59 11.54
C PRO A 257 6.35 7.97 12.07
N ASP A 258 6.40 8.70 13.17
CA ASP A 258 7.65 8.97 13.91
C ASP A 258 7.94 7.78 14.83
N ASP A 259 9.22 7.49 15.12
CA ASP A 259 9.67 6.47 16.09
C ASP A 259 8.90 6.67 17.42
N PRO A 260 8.08 5.71 17.90
CA PRO A 260 8.12 4.26 17.65
C PRO A 260 7.16 3.66 16.62
N GLY A 261 6.87 4.38 15.53
CA GLY A 261 6.11 3.86 14.38
C GLY A 261 4.62 4.17 14.41
N TRP A 262 4.25 5.27 15.06
CA TRP A 262 2.86 5.72 15.17
C TRP A 262 2.66 7.03 14.45
N VAL A 263 1.53 7.15 13.77
CA VAL A 263 1.02 8.46 13.35
C VAL A 263 -0.04 8.88 14.36
N THR A 264 0.20 9.94 15.11
CA THR A 264 -0.83 10.49 15.98
C THR A 264 -1.85 11.26 15.13
N THR A 265 -3.13 10.87 15.15
CA THR A 265 -4.19 11.62 14.46
C THR A 265 -4.41 13.00 15.08
N ILE A 266 -5.23 13.81 14.41
CA ILE A 266 -5.78 15.05 15.00
C ILE A 266 -6.56 14.80 16.31
N ASP A 267 -7.08 13.59 16.52
CA ASP A 267 -7.78 13.17 17.73
C ASP A 267 -6.84 12.60 18.81
N ASN A 268 -5.52 12.76 18.63
CA ASN A 268 -4.48 12.27 19.53
C ASN A 268 -4.48 10.75 19.71
N ILE A 269 -4.76 10.04 18.61
CA ILE A 269 -4.84 8.59 18.53
C ILE A 269 -3.60 8.03 17.82
N ASP A 270 -2.91 7.07 18.44
CA ASP A 270 -1.83 6.32 17.78
C ASP A 270 -2.40 5.43 16.67
N LEU A 271 -2.17 5.83 15.43
CA LEU A 271 -2.46 5.02 14.26
C LEU A 271 -1.25 4.26 13.79
N VAL A 272 -1.56 3.16 13.12
CA VAL A 272 -0.62 2.43 12.30
C VAL A 272 -1.01 2.63 10.86
N GLY A 273 -0.07 3.13 10.08
CA GLY A 273 -0.14 3.21 8.61
C GLY A 273 -1.05 4.32 8.08
N ASN A 274 -0.42 5.40 7.63
CA ASN A 274 -1.04 6.42 6.78
C ASN A 274 -0.53 6.30 5.33
N PHE A 275 -1.31 6.78 4.36
CA PHE A 275 -0.83 6.90 2.98
C PHE A 275 0.27 7.95 2.87
N ALA A 276 1.24 7.67 2.00
CA ALA A 276 2.37 8.55 1.78
C ALA A 276 3.01 8.28 0.41
N SER A 277 3.64 9.29 -0.15
CA SER A 277 4.24 9.26 -1.48
C SER A 277 5.57 10.03 -1.51
N GLU A 278 6.50 9.60 -2.35
CA GLU A 278 7.76 10.33 -2.63
C GLU A 278 7.59 11.39 -3.74
N HIS A 279 6.39 11.46 -4.36
CA HIS A 279 6.11 12.49 -5.35
C HIS A 279 5.88 13.85 -4.67
N PRO A 280 6.49 14.94 -5.17
CA PRO A 280 6.35 16.26 -4.56
C PRO A 280 4.90 16.77 -4.54
N GLY A 281 4.43 17.20 -3.36
CA GLY A 281 3.16 17.91 -3.18
C GLY A 281 1.91 17.03 -3.06
N GLY A 282 2.05 15.71 -2.89
CA GLY A 282 0.91 14.81 -2.78
C GLY A 282 1.22 13.34 -3.05
N GLY A 283 0.19 12.58 -3.41
CA GLY A 283 0.27 11.16 -3.72
C GLY A 283 -0.80 10.71 -4.72
N ASN A 284 -0.54 9.62 -5.43
CA ASN A 284 -1.50 9.06 -6.37
C ASN A 284 -2.49 8.14 -5.65
N PHE A 285 -3.76 8.28 -5.99
CA PHE A 285 -4.85 7.42 -5.53
C PHE A 285 -5.69 6.96 -6.71
N SER A 286 -6.10 5.70 -6.68
CA SER A 286 -7.17 5.19 -7.52
C SER A 286 -8.53 5.33 -6.84
N TYR A 287 -9.56 5.42 -7.66
CA TYR A 287 -10.95 5.45 -7.22
C TYR A 287 -11.71 4.22 -7.70
N LEU A 288 -12.83 3.92 -7.05
CA LEU A 288 -13.65 2.74 -7.35
C LEU A 288 -14.30 2.75 -8.74
N ASP A 289 -14.29 3.86 -9.47
CA ASP A 289 -14.70 3.89 -10.89
C ASP A 289 -13.55 3.55 -11.87
N GLY A 290 -12.35 3.34 -11.33
CA GLY A 290 -11.15 2.99 -12.09
C GLY A 290 -10.20 4.15 -12.38
N HIS A 291 -10.56 5.41 -12.18
CA HIS A 291 -9.63 6.52 -12.49
C HIS A 291 -8.53 6.65 -11.42
N VAL A 292 -7.45 7.36 -11.78
CA VAL A 292 -6.34 7.66 -10.88
C VAL A 292 -6.13 9.16 -10.87
N GLU A 293 -6.00 9.74 -9.68
CA GLU A 293 -5.78 11.17 -9.47
C GLU A 293 -4.59 11.38 -8.56
N PHE A 294 -3.95 12.54 -8.70
CA PHE A 294 -2.96 13.01 -7.75
C PHE A 294 -3.62 13.89 -6.72
N VAL A 295 -3.71 13.40 -5.49
CA VAL A 295 -4.27 14.10 -4.34
C VAL A 295 -3.18 14.95 -3.71
N LEU A 296 -3.46 16.24 -3.52
CA LEU A 296 -2.51 17.18 -2.90
C LEU A 296 -2.35 16.89 -1.41
N ASP A 297 -1.15 17.08 -0.87
CA ASP A 297 -0.91 17.00 0.58
C ASP A 297 -1.58 18.15 1.37
N THR A 298 -2.01 19.20 0.67
CA THR A 298 -2.81 20.31 1.20
C THR A 298 -4.32 20.08 1.15
N ILE A 299 -4.78 18.88 0.75
CA ILE A 299 -6.19 18.51 0.81
C ILE A 299 -6.75 18.74 2.22
N ASP A 300 -7.97 19.27 2.28
CA ASP A 300 -8.70 19.38 3.54
C ASP A 300 -8.90 17.99 4.15
N LEU A 301 -8.60 17.85 5.45
CA LEU A 301 -8.58 16.54 6.12
C LEU A 301 -9.96 15.89 6.10
N ASP A 302 -11.03 16.66 6.25
CA ASP A 302 -12.40 16.12 6.25
C ASP A 302 -12.73 15.59 4.86
N VAL A 303 -12.38 16.32 3.80
CA VAL A 303 -12.55 15.84 2.41
C VAL A 303 -11.74 14.57 2.16
N TYR A 304 -10.49 14.51 2.64
CA TYR A 304 -9.63 13.34 2.51
C TYR A 304 -10.21 12.11 3.23
N GLN A 305 -10.76 12.29 4.43
CA GLN A 305 -11.41 11.24 5.18
C GLN A 305 -12.74 10.81 4.55
N ASN A 306 -13.56 11.75 4.10
CA ASN A 306 -14.84 11.46 3.44
C ASN A 306 -14.63 10.60 2.19
N ASN A 307 -13.67 10.98 1.34
CA ASN A 307 -13.28 10.22 0.15
C ASN A 307 -12.68 8.84 0.49
N SER A 308 -12.30 8.57 1.73
CA SER A 308 -11.83 7.24 2.15
C SER A 308 -12.96 6.28 2.53
N THR A 309 -14.19 6.77 2.69
CA THR A 309 -15.31 5.96 3.18
C THR A 309 -16.28 5.56 2.08
N ILE A 310 -17.08 4.52 2.33
CA ILE A 310 -18.13 4.07 1.41
C ILE A 310 -19.43 4.91 1.50
N ALA A 311 -19.56 5.80 2.49
CA ALA A 311 -20.78 6.59 2.71
C ALA A 311 -20.55 8.10 2.88
N GLY A 312 -19.34 8.60 2.72
CA GLY A 312 -19.02 10.03 2.72
C GLY A 312 -19.03 10.72 4.08
N GLU A 313 -19.67 10.15 5.11
CA GLU A 313 -19.67 10.66 6.50
C GLU A 313 -19.09 9.62 7.47
N PRO A 314 -17.81 9.77 7.88
CA PRO A 314 -17.11 8.77 8.70
C PRO A 314 -17.70 8.60 10.10
N ASP A 315 -18.04 9.69 10.80
CA ASP A 315 -18.51 9.62 12.19
C ASP A 315 -19.86 8.91 12.33
N ASP A 316 -20.78 9.11 11.37
CA ASP A 316 -22.10 8.47 11.34
C ASP A 316 -22.01 6.96 11.09
N LEU A 317 -21.00 6.49 10.35
CA LEU A 317 -20.75 5.06 10.17
C LEU A 317 -20.22 4.44 11.47
N ASP A 318 -19.31 5.13 12.13
CA ASP A 318 -18.69 4.64 13.35
C ASP A 318 -19.69 4.43 14.49
N VAL A 319 -20.65 5.35 14.65
CA VAL A 319 -21.72 5.20 15.63
C VAL A 319 -22.60 3.98 15.32
N ARG A 320 -22.99 3.79 14.06
CA ARG A 320 -23.87 2.68 13.63
C ARG A 320 -23.21 1.33 13.81
N ASP A 321 -21.95 1.21 13.43
CA ASP A 321 -21.24 -0.06 13.53
C ASP A 321 -20.81 -0.34 14.98
N GLN A 322 -20.67 0.68 15.84
CA GLN A 322 -20.48 0.49 17.28
C GLN A 322 -21.68 -0.22 17.91
N GLU A 323 -22.92 0.18 17.56
CA GLU A 323 -24.13 -0.54 17.98
C GLU A 323 -24.14 -1.99 17.49
N TRP A 324 -23.71 -2.22 16.23
CA TRP A 324 -23.58 -3.58 15.72
C TRP A 324 -22.59 -4.41 16.53
N CYS A 325 -21.41 -3.86 16.82
CA CYS A 325 -20.39 -4.52 17.63
C CYS A 325 -20.90 -4.81 19.04
N ASP A 326 -21.64 -3.90 19.68
CA ASP A 326 -22.21 -4.13 21.01
C ASP A 326 -23.23 -5.28 21.00
N ASN A 327 -23.95 -5.47 19.89
CA ASN A 327 -24.96 -6.53 19.72
C ASN A 327 -24.40 -7.88 19.23
N ASN A 328 -23.17 -7.93 18.70
CA ASN A 328 -22.56 -9.13 18.10
C ASN A 328 -21.27 -9.57 18.80
N ARG A 329 -21.03 -9.10 20.03
CA ARG A 329 -19.93 -9.48 20.93
C ARG A 329 -20.05 -10.89 21.48
#